data_AF-A0A822HLW0-F1
#
_entry.id   AF-A0A822HLW0-F1
#
_cell.length_a   1.000
_cell.length_b   1.000
_cell.length_c   1.000
_cell.angle_alpha   90.00
_cell.angle_beta   90.00
_cell.angle_gamma   90.00
#
_symmetry.space_group_name_H-M   'P 1'
#
loop_
_entity.id
_entity.type
_entity.pdbx_description
1 polymer ?
#
loop_
_entity_poly.entity_id
_entity_poly.type
_entity_poly.pdbx_seq_one_letter_code
_entity_poly.pdbx_strand_id
1 'polypeptide(L)'
;INIDTNIQTILPITLSNLTDISIPMSDVKFDEFEIFIRKIDAKLKILRITTQSQQRNFLSAHRWKQLILMSLPQLEEFYLRYIEFFNEAYQYSEAANQFVSSFWIDRKWTFEVKINHECIDYLVCPYKYIEKIFFFLIK
;
A
#
# COMPACT_ATOMS: atom_id res chain seq x y z
N ILE A 1 2.95 -38.15 21.87
CA ILE A 1 2.61 -37.59 20.54
C ILE A 1 1.19 -37.06 20.64
N ASN A 2 0.98 -35.75 20.55
CA ASN A 2 -0.10 -35.22 19.73
C ASN A 2 0.20 -33.74 19.42
N ILE A 3 0.53 -33.49 18.16
CA ILE A 3 0.75 -32.16 17.59
C ILE A 3 -0.56 -31.83 16.86
N ASP A 4 -1.50 -31.19 17.53
CA ASP A 4 -2.66 -30.60 16.86
C ASP A 4 -2.33 -29.16 16.44
N THR A 5 -1.35 -29.05 15.54
CA THR A 5 -1.25 -27.88 14.67
C THR A 5 -2.33 -28.01 13.60
N ASN A 6 -3.49 -27.43 13.87
CA ASN A 6 -4.53 -27.20 12.89
C ASN A 6 -4.05 -26.12 11.88
N ILE A 7 -3.06 -26.49 11.06
CA ILE A 7 -2.66 -25.72 9.89
C ILE A 7 -3.79 -25.94 8.89
N GLN A 8 -4.80 -25.07 8.94
CA GLN A 8 -5.71 -24.90 7.82
C GLN A 8 -4.84 -24.63 6.60
N THR A 9 -4.67 -25.64 5.75
CA THR A 9 -3.97 -25.52 4.49
C THR A 9 -4.79 -24.56 3.65
N ILE A 10 -4.31 -23.32 3.59
CA ILE A 10 -4.89 -22.26 2.79
C ILE A 10 -4.72 -22.68 1.33
N LEU A 11 -5.77 -23.22 0.72
CA LEU A 11 -5.76 -23.54 -0.70
C LEU A 11 -5.69 -22.23 -1.51
N PRO A 12 -4.81 -22.15 -2.53
CA PRO A 12 -4.73 -20.98 -3.39
C PRO A 12 -6.02 -20.81 -4.20
N ILE A 13 -6.44 -19.56 -4.38
CA ILE A 13 -7.57 -19.21 -5.22
C ILE A 13 -7.05 -19.12 -6.65
N THR A 14 -7.42 -20.09 -7.50
CA THR A 14 -7.00 -20.12 -8.90
C THR A 14 -7.77 -19.09 -9.71
N LEU A 15 -7.21 -17.89 -9.84
CA LEU A 15 -7.69 -16.82 -10.72
C LEU A 15 -6.71 -16.66 -11.87
N SER A 16 -6.67 -17.65 -12.77
CA SER A 16 -5.59 -17.87 -13.75
C SER A 16 -5.33 -16.72 -14.74
N ASN A 17 -6.29 -15.80 -14.86
CA ASN A 17 -6.24 -14.62 -15.73
C ASN A 17 -6.26 -13.29 -14.96
N LEU A 18 -6.30 -13.33 -13.62
CA LEU A 18 -6.33 -12.12 -12.82
C LEU A 18 -4.93 -11.49 -12.83
N THR A 19 -4.83 -10.38 -13.55
CA THR A 19 -3.61 -9.61 -13.74
C THR A 19 -3.69 -8.24 -13.07
N ASP A 20 -4.90 -7.82 -12.70
CA ASP A 20 -5.19 -6.48 -12.20
C ASP A 20 -6.11 -6.54 -10.99
N ILE A 21 -5.72 -5.86 -9.92
CA ILE A 21 -6.54 -5.67 -8.72
C ILE A 21 -6.56 -4.18 -8.38
N SER A 22 -7.76 -3.64 -8.20
CA SER A 22 -7.98 -2.29 -7.67
C SER A 22 -8.98 -2.36 -6.52
N ILE A 23 -8.55 -2.03 -5.31
CA ILE A 23 -9.40 -2.14 -4.11
C ILE A 23 -9.50 -0.78 -3.41
N PRO A 24 -10.69 -0.15 -3.40
CA PRO A 24 -11.00 0.88 -2.43
C PRO A 24 -11.32 0.21 -1.09
N MET A 25 -10.46 0.41 -0.10
CA MET A 25 -10.60 -0.15 1.25
C MET A 25 -11.08 0.92 2.22
N SER A 26 -12.22 0.66 2.88
CA SER A 26 -12.63 1.44 4.05
C SER A 26 -12.22 0.75 5.35
N ASP A 27 -12.28 -0.58 5.45
CA ASP A 27 -12.20 -1.27 6.76
C ASP A 27 -11.39 -2.58 6.78
N VAL A 28 -10.66 -2.91 5.72
CA VAL A 28 -9.85 -4.15 5.68
C VAL A 28 -8.53 -3.93 6.40
N LYS A 29 -8.23 -4.77 7.39
CA LYS A 29 -6.92 -4.73 8.07
C LYS A 29 -5.83 -5.25 7.14
N PHE A 30 -4.62 -4.72 7.28
CA PHE A 30 -3.49 -5.15 6.46
C PHE A 30 -3.26 -6.67 6.52
N ASP A 31 -3.39 -7.28 7.70
CA ASP A 31 -3.17 -8.73 7.87
C ASP A 31 -4.18 -9.58 7.07
N GLU A 32 -5.43 -9.12 7.01
CA GLU A 32 -6.49 -9.78 6.21
C GLU A 32 -6.22 -9.61 4.72
N PHE A 33 -5.82 -8.42 4.30
CA PHE A 33 -5.39 -8.15 2.94
C PHE A 33 -4.16 -8.98 2.55
N GLU A 34 -3.18 -9.11 3.44
CA GLU A 34 -1.98 -9.90 3.22
C GLU A 34 -2.32 -11.38 3.02
N ILE A 35 -3.22 -11.93 3.85
CA ILE A 35 -3.75 -13.28 3.66
C ILE A 35 -4.45 -13.42 2.31
N PHE A 36 -5.24 -12.42 1.90
CA PHE A 36 -5.92 -12.43 0.61
C PHE A 36 -4.93 -12.43 -0.55
N ILE A 37 -3.95 -11.53 -0.56
CA ILE A 37 -2.93 -11.45 -1.62
C ILE A 37 -2.12 -12.75 -1.73
N ARG A 38 -1.75 -13.35 -0.59
CA ARG A 38 -1.01 -14.62 -0.57
C ARG A 38 -1.82 -15.79 -1.18
N LYS A 39 -3.14 -15.66 -1.30
CA LYS A 39 -4.01 -16.67 -1.92
C LYS A 39 -4.19 -16.46 -3.43
N ILE A 40 -3.85 -15.29 -3.96
CA ILE A 40 -4.04 -14.95 -5.36
C ILE A 40 -2.87 -15.47 -6.20
N ASP A 41 -3.14 -15.80 -7.46
CA ASP A 41 -2.13 -16.24 -8.43
C ASP A 41 -0.98 -15.22 -8.57
N ALA A 42 0.26 -15.72 -8.68
CA ALA A 42 1.49 -14.94 -8.79
C ALA A 42 1.62 -14.16 -10.10
N LYS A 43 0.63 -14.24 -10.98
CA LYS A 43 0.54 -13.52 -12.27
C LYS A 43 0.00 -12.09 -12.13
N LEU A 44 -0.32 -11.64 -10.93
CA LEU A 44 -0.77 -10.27 -10.72
C LEU A 44 0.30 -9.28 -11.17
N LYS A 45 -0.07 -8.38 -12.08
CA LYS A 45 0.79 -7.35 -12.67
C LYS A 45 0.49 -5.97 -12.10
N ILE A 46 -0.77 -5.69 -11.79
CA ILE A 46 -1.21 -4.36 -11.35
C ILE A 46 -1.94 -4.49 -10.01
N LEU A 47 -1.47 -3.72 -9.03
CA LEU A 47 -2.09 -3.61 -7.72
C LEU A 47 -2.31 -2.14 -7.35
N ARG A 48 -3.58 -1.75 -7.22
CA ARG A 48 -3.99 -0.41 -6.81
C ARG A 48 -4.81 -0.49 -5.53
N ILE A 49 -4.37 0.20 -4.49
CA ILE A 49 -5.03 0.24 -3.19
C ILE A 49 -5.32 1.69 -2.82
N THR A 50 -6.54 1.94 -2.34
CA THR A 50 -6.88 3.19 -1.66
C THR A 50 -7.34 2.84 -0.25
N THR A 51 -6.78 3.48 0.77
CA THR A 51 -7.11 3.22 2.18
C THR A 51 -7.22 4.51 2.98
N GLN A 52 -7.67 4.46 4.23
CA GLN A 52 -8.00 5.62 5.07
C GLN A 52 -7.20 5.65 6.39
N SER A 53 -7.28 6.77 7.13
CA SER A 53 -6.44 7.08 8.29
C SER A 53 -6.47 6.02 9.41
N GLN A 54 -7.57 5.29 9.53
CA GLN A 54 -7.73 4.22 10.52
C GLN A 54 -6.83 3.01 10.22
N GLN A 55 -6.38 2.86 8.98
CA GLN A 55 -5.63 1.70 8.48
C GLN A 55 -4.12 1.96 8.42
N ARG A 56 -3.54 2.48 9.52
CA ARG A 56 -2.14 2.89 9.61
C ARG A 56 -1.13 1.80 9.24
N ASN A 57 -1.49 0.53 9.39
CA ASN A 57 -0.64 -0.61 9.03
C ASN A 57 -0.28 -0.63 7.53
N PHE A 58 -1.07 0.01 6.68
CA PHE A 58 -0.77 0.16 5.24
C PHE A 58 0.37 1.14 4.96
N LEU A 59 0.77 1.96 5.93
CA LEU A 59 1.89 2.89 5.81
C LEU A 59 3.27 2.23 5.99
N SER A 60 3.32 0.94 6.33
CA SER A 60 4.59 0.23 6.50
C SER A 60 5.17 -0.20 5.15
N ALA A 61 6.14 0.56 4.63
CA ALA A 61 6.83 0.19 3.40
C ALA A 61 7.58 -1.14 3.53
N HIS A 62 8.09 -1.46 4.74
CA HIS A 62 8.75 -2.74 4.99
C HIS A 62 7.81 -3.93 4.74
N ARG A 63 6.59 -3.89 5.30
CA ARG A 63 5.60 -4.96 5.12
C ARG A 63 5.19 -5.10 3.66
N TRP A 64 4.97 -3.98 2.97
CA TRP A 64 4.68 -4.02 1.54
C TRP A 64 5.80 -4.64 0.72
N LYS A 65 7.05 -4.24 0.97
CA LYS A 65 8.22 -4.81 0.28
C LYS A 65 8.30 -6.33 0.48
N GLN A 66 8.08 -6.82 1.71
CA GLN A 66 8.07 -8.25 1.99
C GLN A 66 6.95 -8.97 1.24
N LEU A 67 5.71 -8.47 1.32
CA LEU A 67 4.57 -9.05 0.63
C LEU A 67 4.78 -9.13 -0.88
N ILE A 68 5.26 -8.05 -1.49
CA ILE A 68 5.50 -7.99 -2.93
C ILE A 68 6.57 -8.98 -3.35
N LEU A 69 7.71 -9.02 -2.66
CA LEU A 69 8.81 -9.95 -2.99
C LEU A 69 8.40 -11.41 -2.83
N MET A 70 7.53 -11.72 -1.87
CA MET A 70 7.12 -13.10 -1.58
C MET A 70 5.96 -13.59 -2.44
N SER A 71 5.00 -12.72 -2.77
CA SER A 71 3.71 -13.14 -3.34
C SER A 71 3.41 -12.54 -4.71
N LEU A 72 4.08 -11.45 -5.10
CA LEU A 72 3.77 -10.71 -6.32
C LEU A 72 5.03 -10.54 -7.20
N PRO A 73 5.70 -11.63 -7.62
CA PRO A 73 6.96 -11.55 -8.35
C PRO A 73 6.81 -10.95 -9.75
N GLN A 74 5.60 -10.96 -10.32
CA GLN A 74 5.29 -10.39 -11.63
C GLN A 74 4.66 -8.99 -11.54
N LEU A 75 4.69 -8.35 -10.37
CA LEU A 75 4.12 -7.01 -10.22
C LEU A 75 4.89 -5.99 -11.06
N GLU A 76 4.18 -5.34 -11.96
CA GLU A 76 4.69 -4.30 -12.86
C GLU A 76 4.28 -2.91 -12.36
N GLU A 77 3.06 -2.77 -11.84
CA GLU A 77 2.52 -1.51 -11.31
C GLU A 77 2.03 -1.67 -9.87
N PHE A 78 2.50 -0.78 -9.00
CA PHE A 78 1.99 -0.62 -7.64
C PHE A 78 1.55 0.82 -7.40
N TYR A 79 0.34 0.96 -6.90
CA TYR A 79 -0.23 2.24 -6.49
C TYR A 79 -0.90 2.11 -5.12
N LEU A 80 -0.44 2.89 -4.16
CA LEU A 80 -1.04 3.00 -2.83
C LEU A 80 -1.43 4.44 -2.56
N ARG A 81 -2.73 4.70 -2.45
CA ARG A 81 -3.28 5.96 -1.96
C ARG A 81 -3.72 5.79 -0.51
N TYR A 82 -3.21 6.65 0.36
CA TYR A 82 -3.64 6.75 1.75
C TYR A 82 -4.38 8.08 1.96
N ILE A 83 -5.60 8.02 2.49
CA ILE A 83 -6.43 9.18 2.74
C ILE A 83 -6.36 9.52 4.23
N GLU A 84 -5.83 10.70 4.55
CA GLU A 84 -5.71 11.18 5.92
C GLU A 84 -6.74 12.26 6.20
N PHE A 85 -7.52 12.09 7.27
CA PHE A 85 -8.46 13.10 7.77
C PHE A 85 -7.76 13.95 8.83
N PHE A 86 -7.82 15.28 8.69
CA PHE A 86 -6.95 16.26 9.38
C PHE A 86 -6.93 16.22 10.91
N ASN A 87 -7.88 15.54 11.57
CA ASN A 87 -7.86 15.37 13.02
C ASN A 87 -6.72 14.47 13.54
N GLU A 88 -5.89 13.89 12.65
CA GLU A 88 -4.79 12.97 12.97
C GLU A 88 -3.39 13.41 12.47
N ALA A 89 -3.25 14.69 12.06
CA ALA A 89 -2.25 15.22 11.12
C ALA A 89 -0.73 15.20 11.47
N TYR A 90 -0.24 14.28 12.30
CA TYR A 90 1.17 14.25 12.71
C TYR A 90 1.96 13.01 12.27
N GLN A 91 1.36 12.04 11.56
CA GLN A 91 2.05 10.78 11.22
C GLN A 91 2.45 10.63 9.75
N TYR A 92 2.06 11.59 8.91
CA TYR A 92 2.27 11.48 7.46
C TYR A 92 3.74 11.50 7.04
N SER A 93 4.50 12.49 7.54
CA SER A 93 5.88 12.75 7.09
C SER A 93 6.80 11.54 7.33
N GLU A 94 6.61 10.86 8.47
CA GLU A 94 7.37 9.67 8.81
C GLU A 94 7.02 8.48 7.91
N ALA A 95 5.75 8.30 7.57
CA ALA A 95 5.31 7.21 6.69
C ALA A 95 5.80 7.39 5.26
N ALA A 96 5.71 8.60 4.71
CA ALA A 96 6.18 8.92 3.36
C ALA A 96 7.66 8.61 3.16
N ASN A 97 8.47 8.91 4.19
CA ASN A 97 9.90 8.65 4.20
C ASN A 97 10.24 7.15 4.11
N GLN A 98 9.30 6.24 4.39
CA GLN A 98 9.55 4.81 4.23
C GLN A 98 9.50 4.35 2.75
N PHE A 99 8.85 5.13 1.88
CA PHE A 99 8.65 4.82 0.45
C PHE A 99 9.67 5.52 -0.48
N VAL A 100 10.77 6.06 0.06
CA VAL A 100 11.83 6.73 -0.73
C VAL A 100 13.07 5.88 -1.01
N SER A 101 13.10 4.62 -0.56
CA SER A 101 14.23 3.74 -0.89
C SER A 101 14.30 3.42 -2.38
N SER A 102 15.48 3.03 -2.87
CA SER A 102 15.69 2.63 -4.28
C SER A 102 14.72 1.54 -4.75
N PHE A 103 14.30 0.64 -3.85
CA PHE A 103 13.29 -0.36 -4.14
C PHE A 103 12.01 0.24 -4.77
N TRP A 104 11.55 1.38 -4.26
CA TRP A 104 10.34 2.07 -4.73
C TRP A 104 10.63 2.98 -5.93
N ILE A 105 11.73 3.74 -5.84
CA ILE A 105 12.10 4.74 -6.85
C ILE A 105 12.43 4.08 -8.19
N ASP A 106 13.26 3.04 -8.19
CA ASP A 106 13.70 2.37 -9.42
C ASP A 106 12.52 1.72 -10.16
N ARG A 107 11.50 1.29 -9.42
CA ARG A 107 10.26 0.72 -9.96
C ARG A 107 9.24 1.77 -10.40
N LYS A 108 9.49 3.05 -10.11
CA LYS A 108 8.56 4.17 -10.35
C LYS A 108 7.16 3.91 -9.77
N TRP A 109 7.10 3.16 -8.69
CA TRP A 109 5.86 2.82 -8.02
C TRP A 109 5.35 3.97 -7.16
N THR A 110 4.04 4.05 -7.02
CA THR A 110 3.41 5.23 -6.44
C THR A 110 2.90 4.98 -5.05
N PHE A 111 3.44 5.77 -4.12
CA PHE A 111 2.77 6.08 -2.87
C PHE A 111 2.22 7.50 -2.97
N GLU A 112 0.94 7.65 -2.66
CA GLU A 112 0.23 8.92 -2.65
C GLU A 112 -0.45 9.06 -1.30
N VAL A 113 -0.29 10.22 -0.69
CA VAL A 113 -1.16 10.60 0.43
C VAL A 113 -2.01 11.77 0.05
N LYS A 114 -3.30 11.59 0.33
CA LYS A 114 -4.38 12.54 0.15
C LYS A 114 -4.81 13.02 1.53
N ILE A 115 -4.39 14.22 1.92
CA ILE A 115 -4.89 14.83 3.16
C ILE A 115 -6.15 15.59 2.80
N ASN A 116 -7.29 15.25 3.42
CA ASN A 116 -8.55 15.95 3.23
C ASN A 116 -8.76 16.92 4.40
N HIS A 117 -8.52 18.21 4.14
CA HIS A 117 -8.77 19.30 5.08
C HIS A 117 -9.68 20.34 4.43
N GLU A 118 -10.90 20.53 4.95
CA GLU A 118 -11.81 21.59 4.47
C GLU A 118 -12.00 21.58 2.94
N CYS A 119 -12.03 20.39 2.32
CA CYS A 119 -12.12 20.19 0.86
C CYS A 119 -10.86 20.54 0.05
N ILE A 120 -9.69 20.65 0.70
CA ILE A 120 -8.38 20.77 0.06
C ILE A 120 -7.67 19.42 0.11
N ASP A 121 -7.23 18.97 -1.07
CA ASP A 121 -6.51 17.72 -1.27
C ASP A 121 -5.00 18.00 -1.41
N TYR A 122 -4.20 17.60 -0.41
CA TYR A 122 -2.74 17.59 -0.54
C TYR A 122 -2.28 16.26 -1.10
N LEU A 123 -1.36 16.29 -2.06
CA LEU A 123 -0.95 15.12 -2.82
C LEU A 123 0.56 14.98 -2.75
N VAL A 124 1.04 13.97 -2.03
CA VAL A 124 2.48 13.78 -1.83
C VAL A 124 2.92 12.45 -2.42
N CYS A 125 3.82 12.53 -3.39
CA CYS A 125 4.37 11.43 -4.17
C CYS A 125 5.89 11.45 -4.01
N PRO A 126 6.47 10.60 -3.15
CA PRO A 126 7.86 10.73 -2.76
C PRO A 126 8.87 10.72 -3.94
N TYR A 127 8.52 10.09 -5.07
CA TYR A 127 9.36 10.09 -6.28
C TYR A 127 9.09 11.26 -7.25
N LYS A 128 7.90 11.89 -7.23
CA LYS A 128 7.59 13.05 -8.09
C LYS A 128 8.13 14.37 -7.52
N TYR A 129 8.30 14.45 -6.20
CA TYR A 129 8.71 15.68 -5.52
C TYR A 129 10.21 15.78 -5.22
N ILE A 130 11.03 14.79 -5.59
CA ILE A 130 12.49 14.97 -5.63
C ILE A 130 12.89 16.08 -6.61
N GLU A 131 12.03 16.46 -7.57
CA GLU A 131 12.28 17.57 -8.50
C GLU A 131 11.64 18.92 -8.11
N LYS A 132 10.74 19.02 -7.12
CA LYS A 132 10.08 20.32 -6.81
C LYS A 132 9.80 20.54 -5.32
N ILE A 133 10.48 21.57 -4.82
CA ILE A 133 10.26 22.35 -3.60
C ILE A 133 8.76 22.52 -3.28
N PHE A 134 8.39 22.24 -2.03
CA PHE A 134 7.06 22.51 -1.48
C PHE A 134 6.83 24.03 -1.36
N PHE A 135 5.72 24.53 -1.91
CA PHE A 135 5.18 25.84 -1.53
C PHE A 135 4.35 25.67 -0.25
N PHE A 136 4.79 26.30 0.83
CA PHE A 136 3.91 26.60 1.96
C PHE A 136 3.19 27.91 1.66
N LEU A 137 1.88 27.87 1.50
CA LEU A 137 1.04 29.05 1.70
C LEU A 137 0.61 29.03 3.17
N ILE A 138 1.40 29.68 4.00
CA ILE A 138 0.97 30.12 5.34
C ILE A 138 0.18 31.42 5.10
N LYS A 139 -1.07 31.44 5.55
CA LYS A 139 -1.82 32.70 5.76
C LYS A 139 -1.79 33.04 7.24
#